data_AF-A0A0R2SIL5-F1
#
_entry.id   AF-A0A0R2SIL5-F1
#
_cell.length_a   1.000
_cell.length_b   1.000
_cell.length_c   1.000
_cell.angle_alpha   90.00
_cell.angle_beta   90.00
_cell.angle_gamma   90.00
#
_symmetry.space_group_name_H-M   'P 1'
#
loop_
_entity.id
_entity.type
_entity.pdbx_description
1 polymer ?
#
loop_
_entity_poly.entity_id
_entity_poly.type
_entity_poly.pdbx_seq_one_letter_code
_entity_poly.pdbx_strand_id
1 'polypeptide(L)'
;MKHLEAGLERELKESININWQSQVLKPGSYRGQMSYSNAIGSGARIVNALKSWSYLIFELSEFNSSEGSIYFYTKELGLYRGSINSQGQIVVSEDMLKSAITENLIQSDLTLALEKLMGRPWDTFLEPFRRVEIEAASSVADRLSV
;
A
#
# COMPACT_ATOMS: atom_id res chain seq x y z
N MET A 1 4.62 18.69 2.17
CA MET A 1 5.57 17.56 2.36
C MET A 1 6.10 17.52 3.79
N LYS A 2 6.77 18.57 4.29
CA LYS A 2 7.29 18.63 5.68
C LYS A 2 6.29 18.30 6.80
N HIS A 3 5.01 18.67 6.67
CA HIS A 3 3.99 18.32 7.68
C HIS A 3 3.66 16.82 7.72
N LEU A 4 3.73 16.14 6.58
CA LEU A 4 3.54 14.70 6.50
C LEU A 4 4.72 13.98 7.16
N GLU A 5 5.94 14.42 6.83
CA GLU A 5 7.17 13.88 7.42
C GLU A 5 7.16 14.03 8.94
N ALA A 6 6.92 15.23 9.46
CA ALA A 6 6.84 15.47 10.90
C ALA A 6 5.73 14.65 11.59
N GLY A 7 4.63 14.37 10.89
CA GLY A 7 3.57 13.51 11.39
C GLY A 7 4.02 12.06 11.53
N LEU A 8 4.69 11.53 10.50
CA LEU A 8 5.23 10.17 10.50
C LEU A 8 6.40 9.99 11.47
N GLU A 9 7.31 10.97 11.57
CA GLU A 9 8.42 10.94 12.55
C GLU A 9 7.90 10.84 13.99
N ARG A 10 6.80 11.55 14.30
CA ARG A 10 6.15 11.48 15.61
C ARG A 10 5.63 10.08 15.92
N GLU A 11 5.03 9.43 14.94
CA GLU A 11 4.43 8.09 15.11
C GLU A 11 5.47 6.99 15.19
N LEU A 12 6.54 7.11 14.39
CA LEU A 12 7.62 6.13 14.36
C LEU A 12 8.66 6.36 15.46
N LYS A 13 8.67 7.56 16.07
CA LYS A 13 9.67 8.00 17.06
C LYS A 13 11.11 7.94 16.54
N GLU A 14 11.26 8.11 15.24
CA GLU A 14 12.54 8.13 14.53
C GLU A 14 12.50 9.18 13.44
N SER A 15 13.67 9.65 13.01
CA SER A 15 13.72 10.52 11.84
C SER A 15 13.51 9.70 10.59
N ILE A 16 12.68 10.22 9.69
CA ILE A 16 12.41 9.58 8.41
C ILE A 16 12.93 10.45 7.28
N ASN A 17 13.31 9.81 6.20
CA ASN A 17 13.64 10.50 4.97
C ASN A 17 12.80 9.92 3.84
N ILE A 18 11.93 10.75 3.27
CA ILE A 18 11.10 10.37 2.13
C ILE A 18 11.73 10.95 0.87
N ASN A 19 12.04 10.08 -0.09
CA ASN A 19 12.54 10.50 -1.38
C ASN A 19 11.39 11.02 -2.25
N TRP A 20 11.17 12.34 -2.20
CA TRP A 20 10.10 12.99 -2.96
C TRP A 20 10.49 13.25 -4.41
N GLN A 21 9.57 12.91 -5.31
CA GLN A 21 9.70 13.15 -6.75
C GLN A 21 8.37 13.66 -7.32
N SER A 22 8.43 14.37 -8.45
CA SER A 22 7.21 14.78 -9.16
C SER A 22 6.46 13.56 -9.67
N GLN A 23 5.14 13.55 -9.55
CA GLN A 23 4.28 12.48 -10.06
C GLN A 23 3.82 12.80 -11.48
N VAL A 24 4.20 11.96 -12.45
CA VAL A 24 3.94 12.17 -13.89
C VAL A 24 2.47 11.97 -14.24
N LEU A 25 1.79 11.01 -13.60
CA LEU A 25 0.38 10.70 -13.90
C LEU A 25 -0.60 11.78 -13.44
N LYS A 26 -0.18 12.63 -12.50
CA LYS A 26 -1.02 13.68 -11.94
C LYS A 26 -0.16 14.93 -11.71
N PRO A 27 -0.04 15.80 -12.71
CA PRO A 27 0.73 17.04 -12.60
C PRO A 27 0.35 17.85 -11.36
N GLY A 28 1.35 18.44 -10.71
CA GLY A 28 1.16 19.17 -9.45
C GLY A 28 1.06 18.29 -8.20
N SER A 29 1.17 16.96 -8.34
CA SER A 29 1.30 16.04 -7.21
C SER A 29 2.73 15.47 -7.12
N TYR A 30 3.03 14.90 -5.96
CA TYR A 30 4.33 14.32 -5.63
C TYR A 30 4.15 12.86 -5.21
N ARG A 31 5.16 12.05 -5.52
CA ARG A 31 5.32 10.69 -4.99
C ARG A 31 6.48 10.65 -4.04
N GLY A 32 6.40 9.81 -3.02
CA GLY A 32 7.44 9.64 -2.02
C GLY A 32 7.60 8.17 -1.67
N GLN A 33 8.84 7.73 -1.49
CA GLN A 33 9.16 6.39 -1.02
C GLN A 33 10.06 6.49 0.21
N MET A 34 9.84 5.59 1.17
CA MET A 34 10.71 5.39 2.31
C MET A 34 10.69 3.92 2.73
N SER A 35 11.80 3.47 3.29
CA SER A 35 11.88 2.21 4.03
C SER A 35 12.00 2.52 5.51
N TYR A 36 11.40 1.70 6.36
CA TYR A 36 11.47 1.84 7.81
C TYR A 36 11.75 0.48 8.46
N SER A 37 12.31 0.49 9.67
CA SER A 37 12.59 -0.73 10.43
C SER A 37 12.18 -0.51 11.88
N ASN A 38 10.97 -0.97 12.21
CA ASN A 38 10.38 -0.75 13.52
C ASN A 38 9.70 -2.04 14.01
N ALA A 39 9.21 -2.05 15.25
CA ALA A 39 8.53 -3.21 15.81
C ALA A 39 7.27 -3.57 14.99
N ILE A 40 6.97 -4.86 14.85
CA ILE A 40 5.73 -5.33 14.21
C ILE A 40 4.51 -4.65 14.83
N GLY A 41 3.55 -4.26 13.97
CA GLY A 41 2.39 -3.45 14.33
C GLY A 41 2.62 -1.94 14.16
N SER A 42 3.83 -1.50 13.81
CA SER A 42 4.11 -0.11 13.43
C SER A 42 3.40 0.27 12.14
N GLY A 43 3.28 -0.66 11.19
CA GLY A 43 2.56 -0.45 9.93
C GLY A 43 1.13 0.02 10.15
N ALA A 44 0.41 -0.60 11.09
CA ALA A 44 -0.94 -0.19 11.45
C ALA A 44 -0.99 1.24 12.05
N ARG A 45 0.01 1.64 12.85
CA ARG A 45 0.12 3.01 13.38
C ARG A 45 0.38 4.02 12.27
N ILE A 46 1.31 3.71 11.37
CA ILE A 46 1.62 4.54 10.19
C ILE A 46 0.35 4.73 9.36
N VAL A 47 -0.35 3.65 9.03
CA VAL A 47 -1.60 3.68 8.24
C VAL A 47 -2.64 4.58 8.90
N ASN A 48 -2.84 4.46 10.22
CA ASN A 48 -3.81 5.30 10.93
C ASN A 48 -3.46 6.78 10.89
N ALA A 49 -2.17 7.12 11.04
CA ALA A 49 -1.71 8.49 10.89
C ALA A 49 -1.93 8.98 9.45
N LEU A 50 -1.53 8.18 8.46
CA LEU A 50 -1.64 8.52 7.04
C LEU A 50 -3.09 8.74 6.59
N LYS A 51 -4.03 7.94 7.11
CA LYS A 51 -5.47 8.05 6.79
C LYS A 51 -6.10 9.38 7.18
N SER A 52 -5.48 10.15 8.09
CA SER A 52 -5.96 11.49 8.44
C SER A 52 -5.84 12.48 7.28
N TRP A 53 -4.96 12.21 6.30
CA TRP A 53 -4.80 13.01 5.09
C TRP A 53 -5.52 12.38 3.91
N SER A 54 -6.78 12.76 3.73
CA SER A 54 -7.72 12.19 2.74
C SER A 54 -7.32 12.33 1.26
N TYR A 55 -6.26 13.07 0.95
CA TYR A 55 -5.72 13.25 -0.40
C TYR A 55 -4.58 12.29 -0.72
N LEU A 56 -4.13 11.47 0.23
CA LEU A 56 -3.06 10.51 0.00
C LEU A 56 -3.57 9.25 -0.70
N ILE A 57 -2.72 8.72 -1.56
CA ILE A 57 -2.79 7.36 -2.09
C ILE A 57 -1.49 6.71 -1.62
N PHE A 58 -1.56 5.56 -0.96
CA PHE A 58 -0.37 4.91 -0.46
C PHE A 58 -0.53 3.38 -0.43
N GLU A 59 0.61 2.72 -0.55
CA GLU A 59 0.80 1.34 -0.18
C GLU A 59 1.83 1.26 0.95
N LEU A 60 1.61 0.34 1.88
CA LEU A 60 2.55 0.07 2.97
C LEU A 60 2.63 -1.44 3.18
N SER A 61 3.84 -1.94 3.31
CA SER A 61 4.11 -3.32 3.71
C SER A 61 4.86 -3.33 5.05
N GLU A 62 4.48 -4.27 5.90
CA GLU A 62 5.16 -4.56 7.16
C GLU A 62 5.34 -6.07 7.23
N PHE A 63 6.56 -6.56 7.45
CA PHE A 63 6.80 -8.00 7.51
C PHE A 63 7.98 -8.32 8.43
N ASN A 64 7.96 -9.55 8.96
CA ASN A 64 9.09 -10.18 9.63
C ASN A 64 9.54 -11.42 8.83
N SER A 65 10.35 -12.29 9.43
CA SER A 65 10.85 -13.51 8.77
C SER A 65 9.77 -14.53 8.37
N SER A 66 8.56 -14.43 8.92
CA SER A 66 7.54 -15.48 8.83
C SER A 66 6.21 -14.98 8.29
N GLU A 67 5.82 -13.76 8.65
CA GLU A 67 4.52 -13.17 8.30
C GLU A 67 4.63 -11.67 8.05
N GLY A 68 3.59 -11.12 7.42
CA GLY A 68 3.46 -9.69 7.26
C GLY A 68 2.04 -9.23 6.97
N SER A 69 1.90 -7.93 6.78
CA SER A 69 0.68 -7.25 6.38
C SER A 69 0.98 -6.25 5.29
N ILE A 70 0.09 -6.17 4.31
CA ILE A 70 0.04 -5.10 3.33
C ILE A 70 -1.19 -4.24 3.56
N TYR A 71 -1.05 -2.97 3.26
CA TYR A 71 -2.10 -1.98 3.39
C TYR A 71 -2.12 -1.16 2.11
N PHE A 72 -3.31 -1.02 1.53
CA PHE A 72 -3.53 -0.13 0.40
C PHE A 72 -4.59 0.88 0.78
N TYR A 73 -4.35 2.15 0.48
CA TYR A 73 -5.31 3.19 0.74
C TYR A 73 -5.49 4.05 -0.50
N THR A 74 -6.75 4.23 -0.87
CA THR A 74 -7.18 5.23 -1.83
C THR A 74 -8.40 5.95 -1.26
N LYS A 75 -8.66 7.17 -1.71
CA LYS A 75 -9.84 7.91 -1.26
C LYS A 75 -11.13 7.23 -1.74
N GLU A 76 -11.08 6.61 -2.91
CA GLU A 76 -12.21 6.03 -3.63
C GLU A 76 -12.62 4.66 -3.05
N LEU A 77 -11.65 3.84 -2.63
CA LEU A 77 -11.89 2.47 -2.16
C LEU A 77 -11.73 2.33 -0.64
N GLY A 78 -11.08 3.29 0.01
CA GLY A 78 -10.77 3.22 1.43
C GLY A 78 -9.53 2.38 1.73
N LEU A 79 -9.44 1.87 2.96
CA LEU A 79 -8.32 1.05 3.41
C LEU A 79 -8.59 -0.44 3.12
N TYR A 80 -7.71 -1.05 2.35
CA TYR A 80 -7.52 -2.49 2.33
C TYR A 80 -6.40 -2.89 3.28
N ARG A 81 -6.58 -4.02 3.96
CA ARG A 81 -5.56 -4.70 4.75
C ARG A 81 -5.56 -6.18 4.38
N GLY A 82 -4.41 -6.70 3.97
CA GLY A 82 -4.20 -8.11 3.68
C GLY A 82 -3.04 -8.67 4.48
N SER A 83 -3.14 -9.93 4.92
CA SER A 83 -1.99 -10.66 5.47
C SER A 83 -1.15 -11.20 4.32
N ILE A 84 0.18 -11.23 4.48
CA ILE A 84 1.10 -11.78 3.49
C ILE A 84 2.02 -12.85 4.09
N ASN A 85 2.44 -13.79 3.25
CA ASN A 85 3.47 -14.76 3.60
C ASN A 85 4.90 -14.17 3.45
N SER A 86 5.92 -14.97 3.75
CA SER A 86 7.33 -14.57 3.59
C SER A 86 7.76 -14.25 2.14
N GLN A 87 6.94 -14.62 1.15
CA GLN A 87 7.14 -14.29 -0.26
C GLN A 87 6.37 -13.03 -0.69
N GLY A 88 5.68 -12.35 0.25
CA GLY A 88 4.88 -11.16 -0.05
C GLY A 88 3.53 -11.46 -0.72
N GLN A 89 3.10 -12.73 -0.79
CA GLN A 89 1.83 -13.10 -1.40
C GLN A 89 0.70 -12.96 -0.38
N ILE A 90 -0.45 -12.45 -0.83
CA ILE A 90 -1.66 -12.33 0.01
C ILE A 90 -2.13 -13.71 0.44
N VAL A 91 -2.37 -13.86 1.74
CA VAL A 91 -2.91 -15.07 2.35
C VAL A 91 -4.35 -14.79 2.77
N VAL A 92 -5.27 -15.59 2.22
CA VAL A 92 -6.69 -15.56 2.59
C VAL A 92 -6.98 -16.78 3.46
N SER A 93 -7.53 -16.57 4.66
CA SER A 93 -7.87 -17.67 5.55
C SER A 93 -9.17 -18.37 5.14
N GLU A 94 -9.33 -19.61 5.58
CA GLU A 94 -10.57 -20.36 5.38
C GLU A 94 -11.80 -19.62 5.93
N ASP A 95 -11.68 -19.00 7.11
CA ASP A 95 -12.78 -18.26 7.73
C ASP A 95 -13.21 -17.04 6.90
N MET A 96 -12.26 -16.34 6.27
CA MET A 96 -12.57 -15.24 5.35
C MET A 96 -13.32 -15.75 4.10
N LEU A 97 -12.91 -16.90 3.55
CA LEU A 97 -13.60 -17.52 2.41
C LEU A 97 -15.02 -17.95 2.80
N LYS A 98 -15.19 -18.58 3.97
CA LYS A 98 -16.50 -18.99 4.48
C LYS A 98 -17.44 -17.81 4.68
N SER A 99 -16.95 -16.72 5.26
CA SER A 99 -17.71 -15.47 5.42
C SER A 99 -18.14 -14.91 4.06
N ALA A 100 -17.22 -14.83 3.09
CA ALA A 100 -17.55 -14.37 1.74
C ALA A 100 -18.62 -15.25 1.05
N ILE A 101 -18.56 -16.57 1.20
CA ILE A 101 -19.57 -17.48 0.63
C ILE A 101 -20.92 -17.32 1.33
N THR A 102 -20.93 -17.20 2.65
CA THR A 102 -22.18 -17.15 3.44
C THR A 102 -22.91 -15.82 3.28
N GLU A 103 -22.17 -14.72 3.13
CA GLU A 103 -22.73 -13.37 3.02
C GLU A 103 -23.21 -13.02 1.60
N ASN A 104 -22.81 -13.78 0.58
CA ASN A 104 -23.11 -13.47 -0.82
C ASN A 104 -23.90 -14.61 -1.48
N LEU A 105 -25.23 -14.48 -1.48
CA LEU A 105 -26.16 -15.49 -2.01
C LEU A 105 -26.28 -15.48 -3.53
N ILE A 106 -25.78 -14.44 -4.20
CA ILE A 106 -25.77 -14.29 -5.67
C ILE A 106 -24.32 -14.48 -6.16
N GLN A 107 -24.13 -15.26 -7.23
CA GLN A 107 -22.80 -15.60 -7.74
C GLN A 107 -21.94 -14.37 -8.12
N SER A 108 -22.54 -13.32 -8.69
CA SER A 108 -21.83 -12.08 -9.02
C SER A 108 -21.23 -11.40 -7.78
N ASP A 109 -21.96 -11.45 -6.67
CA ASP A 109 -21.58 -10.80 -5.42
C ASP A 109 -20.43 -11.57 -4.76
N LEU A 110 -20.44 -12.90 -4.90
CA LEU A 110 -19.33 -13.75 -4.46
C LEU A 110 -18.03 -13.45 -5.23
N THR A 111 -18.08 -13.31 -6.56
CA THR A 111 -16.89 -12.95 -7.34
C THR A 111 -16.30 -11.62 -6.87
N LEU A 112 -17.15 -10.60 -6.69
CA LEU A 112 -16.70 -9.29 -6.19
C LEU A 112 -16.15 -9.35 -4.77
N ALA A 113 -16.74 -10.18 -3.89
CA ALA A 113 -16.25 -10.39 -2.54
C ALA A 113 -14.86 -11.04 -2.53
N LEU A 114 -14.64 -12.07 -3.36
CA LEU A 114 -13.33 -12.72 -3.50
C LEU A 114 -12.28 -11.75 -4.06
N GLU A 115 -12.63 -10.95 -5.07
CA GLU A 115 -11.73 -9.92 -5.61
C GLU A 115 -11.34 -8.89 -4.56
N LYS A 116 -12.28 -8.47 -3.72
CA LYS A 116 -12.01 -7.58 -2.59
C LYS A 116 -11.10 -8.22 -1.55
N LEU A 117 -11.30 -9.50 -1.21
CA LEU A 117 -10.41 -10.22 -0.30
C LEU A 117 -8.95 -10.25 -0.80
N MET A 118 -8.77 -10.40 -2.12
CA MET A 118 -7.46 -10.37 -2.77
C MET A 118 -6.91 -8.95 -3.00
N GLY A 119 -7.64 -7.89 -2.61
CA GLY A 119 -7.20 -6.51 -2.83
C GLY A 119 -7.20 -6.07 -4.30
N ARG A 120 -7.81 -6.83 -5.21
CA ARG A 120 -7.77 -6.60 -6.67
C ARG A 120 -8.25 -5.20 -7.10
N PRO A 121 -9.30 -4.61 -6.50
CA PRO A 121 -9.70 -3.25 -6.84
C PRO A 121 -8.62 -2.21 -6.53
N TRP A 122 -7.91 -2.37 -5.41
CA TRP A 122 -6.79 -1.49 -5.05
C TRP A 122 -5.59 -1.72 -5.96
N ASP A 123 -5.27 -2.98 -6.24
CA ASP A 123 -4.19 -3.34 -7.16
C ASP A 123 -4.39 -2.68 -8.52
N THR A 124 -5.57 -2.85 -9.12
CA THR A 124 -5.96 -2.23 -10.40
C THR A 124 -5.83 -0.71 -10.37
N PHE A 125 -6.17 -0.07 -9.25
CA PHE A 125 -6.06 1.38 -9.08
C PHE A 125 -4.60 1.85 -8.94
N LEU A 126 -3.77 1.09 -8.23
CA LEU A 126 -2.37 1.43 -7.94
C LEU A 126 -1.43 1.09 -9.10
N GLU A 127 -1.78 0.12 -9.93
CA GLU A 127 -0.98 -0.38 -11.05
C GLU A 127 -0.40 0.72 -11.96
N PRO A 128 -1.16 1.74 -12.40
CA PRO A 128 -0.60 2.85 -13.17
C PRO A 128 0.54 3.57 -12.45
N PHE A 129 0.40 3.83 -11.14
CA PHE A 129 1.41 4.53 -10.35
C PHE A 129 2.70 3.71 -10.20
N ARG A 130 2.59 2.39 -10.07
CA ARG A 130 3.74 1.47 -9.99
C ARG A 130 4.50 1.39 -11.32
N ARG A 131 3.81 1.35 -12.46
CA ARG A 131 4.49 1.31 -13.77
C ARG A 131 5.37 2.53 -14.01
N VAL A 132 4.89 3.71 -13.67
CA VAL A 132 5.67 4.96 -13.80
C VAL A 132 6.86 5.00 -12.83
N GLU A 133 6.82 4.26 -11.72
CA GLU A 133 7.99 4.08 -10.86
C GLU A 133 9.06 3.23 -11.54
N ILE A 134 8.67 2.08 -12.11
CA ILE A 134 9.58 1.17 -12.80
C ILE A 134 10.23 1.85 -14.03
N GLU A 135 9.43 2.54 -14.84
CA GLU A 135 9.94 3.25 -16.03
C GLU A 135 10.92 4.37 -15.65
N ALA A 136 10.61 5.13 -14.60
CA ALA A 136 11.51 6.16 -14.10
C ALA A 136 12.83 5.56 -13.56
N ALA A 137 12.76 4.43 -12.85
CA ALA A 137 13.95 3.74 -12.37
C ALA A 137 14.82 3.19 -13.52
N SER A 138 14.20 2.61 -14.55
CA SER A 138 14.89 2.13 -15.75
C SER A 138 15.59 3.27 -16.50
N SER A 139 14.91 4.39 -16.71
CA SER A 139 15.49 5.56 -17.38
C SER A 139 16.70 6.13 -16.64
N VAL A 140 16.72 6.09 -15.31
CA VAL A 140 17.88 6.49 -14.51
C VAL A 140 19.04 5.50 -14.68
N ALA A 141 18.76 4.20 -14.68
CA ALA A 141 19.78 3.17 -14.90
C ALA A 141 20.45 3.30 -16.29
N ASP A 142 19.67 3.58 -17.34
CA ASP A 142 20.17 3.80 -18.71
C ASP A 142 21.08 5.05 -18.82
N ARG A 143 20.82 6.09 -18.02
CA ARG A 143 21.62 7.32 -18.01
C ARG A 143 22.93 7.20 -17.25
N LEU A 144 23.05 6.21 -16.36
CA LEU A 144 24.26 5.95 -15.56
C LEU A 144 25.19 4.92 -16.21
N SER A 145 24.75 4.27 -17.28
CA SER A 145 25.51 3.24 -18.01
C SER A 145 26.21 3.76 -19.29
N VAL A 146 26.33 5.10 -19.41
CA VAL A 146 27.05 5.83 -20.48
C VAL A 146 28.26 6.53 -19.89
#